data_AF-A0AA91Q3Y2-F1
#
_entry.id   AF-A0AA91Q3Y2-F1
#
_cell.length_a   1.000
_cell.length_b   1.000
_cell.length_c   1.000
_cell.angle_alpha   90.00
_cell.angle_beta   90.00
_cell.angle_gamma   90.00
#
_symmetry.space_group_name_H-M   'P 1'
#
loop_
_entity.id
_entity.type
_entity.pdbx_description
1 polymer ?
#
loop_
_entity_poly.entity_id
_entity_poly.type
_entity_poly.pdbx_seq_one_letter_code
_entity_poly.pdbx_strand_id
1 'polypeptide(L)'
;MSSEKPARLQVDPETIVDDDKPPQTGHTFNIWYLKWAGGDSSSRNYIKSRFRVSIKRDSGYTKASSNSPICLFFARGCCYKGKKCSYLHRLPSESDFGIPTQDCFGRDKTADYKDDMSGVGSLSRTNRTLYVSGIHVSDDTDSILTRHFSEFGAIDKIKVLHGKGSAFVSFRSEAEAQFAKEAMDAQSLDGSEVLSVRWANEDPNPNAQEETKRVAEERAMEAVKRLLKKQKVQKSSPKIEEKPMKSESKKNDAKRQITTSETEEGKSGLLGAGRLEALRKLQKKQPTELATRPLLDGYSSD
;
A
#
# COMPACT_ATOMS: atom_id res chain seq x y z
N MET A 1 -9.34 10.17 14.55
CA MET A 1 -10.76 10.42 14.85
C MET A 1 -11.50 9.10 14.78
N SER A 2 -11.71 8.46 15.93
CA SER A 2 -12.64 7.34 16.04
C SER A 2 -14.04 7.89 15.77
N SER A 3 -14.74 7.34 14.78
CA SER A 3 -16.02 7.85 14.33
C SER A 3 -17.14 7.42 15.28
N GLU A 4 -17.58 8.34 16.16
CA GLU A 4 -18.72 8.15 17.07
C GLU A 4 -20.06 7.91 16.33
N LYS A 5 -20.11 8.28 15.04
CA LYS A 5 -21.29 8.15 14.19
C LYS A 5 -21.27 6.89 13.31
N PRO A 6 -22.43 6.29 13.00
CA PRO A 6 -22.52 5.16 12.09
C PRO A 6 -22.14 5.58 10.67
N ALA A 7 -21.57 4.64 9.91
CA ALA A 7 -21.26 4.89 8.50
C ALA A 7 -22.56 5.13 7.70
N ARG A 8 -22.57 6.22 6.93
CA ARG A 8 -23.69 6.58 6.07
C ARG A 8 -23.81 5.59 4.91
N LEU A 9 -25.04 5.32 4.48
CA LEU A 9 -25.32 4.60 3.25
C LEU A 9 -25.16 5.57 2.06
N GLN A 10 -24.27 5.25 1.12
CA GLN A 10 -23.88 6.18 0.05
C GLN A 10 -24.83 6.12 -1.14
N VAL A 11 -25.22 4.90 -1.51
CA VAL A 11 -26.13 4.63 -2.63
C VAL A 11 -27.21 3.66 -2.17
N ASP A 12 -28.46 4.04 -2.38
CA ASP A 12 -29.60 3.16 -2.15
C ASP A 12 -29.75 2.20 -3.35
N PRO A 13 -29.72 0.88 -3.15
CA PRO A 13 -29.85 -0.09 -4.25
C PRO A 13 -31.08 0.13 -5.13
N GLU A 14 -32.17 0.60 -4.55
CA GLU A 14 -33.44 0.85 -5.25
C GLU A 14 -33.38 2.06 -6.19
N THR A 15 -32.36 2.91 -6.06
CA THR A 15 -32.15 4.08 -6.92
C THR A 15 -31.23 3.81 -8.11
N ILE A 16 -30.64 2.62 -8.18
CA ILE A 16 -29.78 2.21 -9.29
C ILE A 16 -30.70 1.81 -10.45
N VAL A 17 -30.68 2.59 -11.53
CA VAL A 17 -31.40 2.27 -12.77
C VAL A 17 -30.66 1.12 -13.47
N ASP A 18 -31.38 0.10 -13.93
CA ASP A 18 -30.80 -1.12 -14.52
C ASP A 18 -30.07 -0.90 -15.88
N ASP A 19 -30.20 0.28 -16.50
CA ASP A 19 -29.57 0.57 -17.79
C ASP A 19 -28.26 1.36 -17.63
N ASP A 20 -27.18 0.64 -17.35
CA ASP A 20 -25.79 1.11 -17.45
C ASP A 20 -25.05 0.39 -18.60
N LYS A 21 -25.68 0.25 -19.78
CA LYS A 21 -24.97 -0.23 -20.97
C LYS A 21 -23.93 0.82 -21.38
N PRO A 22 -22.63 0.48 -21.47
CA PRO A 22 -21.65 1.44 -21.93
C PRO A 22 -22.01 1.87 -23.37
N PRO A 23 -21.84 3.16 -23.71
CA PRO A 23 -22.16 3.66 -25.04
C PRO A 23 -21.48 2.78 -26.09
N GLN A 24 -22.17 2.52 -27.21
CA GLN A 24 -21.67 1.64 -28.25
C GLN A 24 -20.44 2.25 -28.94
N THR A 25 -19.25 1.88 -28.45
CA THR A 25 -17.96 2.34 -28.99
C THR A 25 -17.33 1.34 -29.95
N GLY A 26 -18.06 0.33 -30.41
CA GLY A 26 -17.55 -0.70 -31.32
C GLY A 26 -18.67 -1.58 -31.89
N HIS A 27 -18.29 -2.52 -32.76
CA HIS A 27 -19.26 -3.36 -33.45
C HIS A 27 -19.60 -4.65 -32.67
N THR A 28 -18.68 -5.15 -31.83
CA THR A 28 -18.90 -6.38 -31.05
C THR A 28 -18.85 -6.07 -29.56
N PHE A 29 -19.94 -6.29 -28.83
CA PHE A 29 -19.92 -6.17 -27.36
C PHE A 29 -19.38 -7.46 -26.74
N ASN A 30 -18.22 -7.38 -26.08
CA ASN A 30 -17.63 -8.50 -25.37
C ASN A 30 -18.24 -8.59 -23.96
N ILE A 31 -19.14 -9.56 -23.78
CA ILE A 31 -19.90 -9.80 -22.54
C ILE A 31 -18.97 -10.12 -21.36
N TRP A 32 -17.86 -10.83 -21.58
CA TRP A 32 -16.91 -11.20 -20.52
C TRP A 32 -16.12 -10.02 -19.98
N TYR A 33 -15.87 -9.00 -20.81
CA TYR A 33 -15.09 -7.83 -20.43
C TYR A 33 -15.92 -6.55 -20.28
N LEU A 34 -17.26 -6.65 -20.46
CA LEU A 34 -18.18 -5.51 -20.58
C LEU A 34 -17.62 -4.37 -21.44
N LYS A 35 -16.97 -4.73 -22.56
CA LYS A 35 -16.28 -3.78 -23.44
C LYS A 35 -16.67 -4.01 -24.89
N TRP A 36 -16.85 -2.93 -25.63
CA TRP A 36 -16.97 -2.98 -27.07
C TRP A 36 -15.61 -3.24 -27.70
N ALA A 37 -15.58 -4.15 -28.66
CA ALA A 37 -14.43 -4.51 -29.47
C ALA A 37 -14.64 -3.99 -30.91
N GLY A 38 -13.52 -3.55 -31.52
CA GLY A 38 -13.43 -3.18 -32.92
C GLY A 38 -14.15 -1.90 -33.34
N GLY A 39 -14.25 -0.91 -32.46
CA GLY A 39 -14.42 0.49 -32.86
C GLY A 39 -13.11 1.28 -32.73
N ASP A 40 -13.18 2.60 -32.87
CA ASP A 40 -12.01 3.45 -32.75
C ASP A 40 -11.47 3.43 -31.31
N SER A 41 -10.23 2.98 -31.10
CA SER A 41 -9.61 3.07 -29.77
C SER A 41 -9.12 4.48 -29.42
N SER A 42 -9.28 5.41 -30.37
CA SER A 42 -8.80 6.79 -30.30
C SER A 42 -9.53 7.61 -29.24
N SER A 43 -10.79 7.26 -28.97
CA SER A 43 -11.61 7.86 -27.93
C SER A 43 -11.81 6.87 -26.77
N ARG A 44 -10.74 6.60 -26.00
CA ARG A 44 -10.92 6.10 -24.62
C ARG A 44 -11.60 7.21 -23.80
N ASN A 45 -12.90 7.35 -23.97
CA ASN A 45 -13.72 8.27 -23.21
C ASN A 45 -13.72 7.76 -21.78
N TYR A 46 -12.92 8.38 -20.92
CA TYR A 46 -13.02 8.18 -19.49
C TYR A 46 -14.38 8.72 -19.06
N ILE A 47 -15.29 7.81 -18.74
CA ILE A 47 -16.63 8.17 -18.27
C ILE A 47 -16.49 8.60 -16.80
N LYS A 48 -16.95 9.82 -16.50
CA LYS A 48 -16.99 10.32 -15.13
C LYS A 48 -17.80 9.38 -14.24
N SER A 49 -17.23 8.98 -13.12
CA SER A 49 -17.95 8.25 -12.09
C SER A 49 -19.11 9.10 -11.55
N ARG A 50 -20.28 8.48 -11.40
CA ARG A 50 -21.47 9.15 -10.82
C ARG A 50 -21.31 9.46 -9.34
N PHE A 51 -20.49 8.68 -8.63
CA PHE A 51 -20.37 8.73 -7.18
C PHE A 51 -18.95 9.10 -6.76
N ARG A 52 -18.84 9.85 -5.66
CA ARG A 52 -17.59 10.26 -5.02
C ARG A 52 -17.74 10.21 -3.50
N VAL A 53 -16.78 9.60 -2.82
CA VAL A 53 -16.78 9.55 -1.35
C VAL A 53 -16.54 10.92 -0.75
N SER A 54 -17.25 11.25 0.32
CA SER A 54 -16.93 12.40 1.17
C SER A 54 -16.56 11.90 2.56
N ILE A 55 -15.27 11.96 2.90
CA ILE A 55 -14.75 11.39 4.15
C ILE A 55 -15.46 11.98 5.37
N LYS A 56 -15.71 13.28 5.38
CA LYS A 56 -16.42 13.96 6.49
C LYS A 56 -17.85 13.44 6.68
N ARG A 57 -18.56 13.09 5.61
CA ARG A 57 -19.98 12.69 5.67
C ARG A 57 -20.15 11.18 5.81
N ASP A 58 -19.36 10.42 5.09
CA ASP A 58 -19.60 8.99 4.85
C ASP A 58 -18.84 8.09 5.82
N SER A 59 -17.73 8.58 6.41
CA SER A 59 -16.96 7.81 7.38
C SER A 59 -17.74 7.57 8.67
N GLY A 60 -17.58 6.39 9.24
CA GLY A 60 -18.34 5.94 10.39
C GLY A 60 -17.98 4.54 10.84
N TYR A 61 -18.51 4.13 11.99
CA TYR A 61 -18.37 2.74 12.44
C TYR A 61 -19.27 1.81 11.60
N THR A 62 -18.77 0.60 11.34
CA THR A 62 -19.45 -0.46 10.58
C THR A 62 -19.51 -1.76 11.40
N LYS A 63 -19.95 -2.87 10.81
CA LYS A 63 -19.88 -4.21 11.44
C LYS A 63 -18.49 -4.83 11.39
N ALA A 64 -17.56 -4.20 10.70
CA ALA A 64 -16.21 -4.70 10.51
C ALA A 64 -15.43 -4.80 11.82
N SER A 65 -14.60 -5.83 11.94
CA SER A 65 -13.65 -5.95 13.05
C SER A 65 -12.51 -4.94 12.89
N SER A 66 -11.73 -4.72 13.96
CA SER A 66 -10.59 -3.81 13.94
C SER A 66 -9.53 -4.18 12.88
N ASN A 67 -9.42 -5.45 12.51
CA ASN A 67 -8.44 -5.99 11.55
C ASN A 67 -9.05 -6.30 10.17
N SER A 68 -10.28 -5.84 9.91
CA SER A 68 -10.90 -5.99 8.59
C SER A 68 -10.33 -4.97 7.61
N PRO A 69 -10.25 -5.28 6.31
CA PRO A 69 -9.79 -4.32 5.33
C PRO A 69 -10.82 -3.20 5.11
N ILE A 70 -10.37 -2.14 4.44
CA ILE A 70 -11.20 -0.99 4.08
C ILE A 70 -12.14 -1.38 2.94
N CYS A 71 -13.34 -0.83 2.96
CA CYS A 71 -14.31 -1.08 1.91
C CYS A 71 -13.89 -0.38 0.60
N LEU A 72 -13.70 -1.14 -0.47
CA LEU A 72 -13.42 -0.59 -1.80
C LEU A 72 -14.58 0.28 -2.32
N PHE A 73 -15.82 -0.17 -2.13
CA PHE A 73 -17.01 0.57 -2.54
C PHE A 73 -17.18 1.88 -1.76
N PHE A 74 -16.74 1.91 -0.49
CA PHE A 74 -16.70 3.13 0.30
C PHE A 74 -15.75 4.15 -0.31
N ALA A 75 -14.53 3.74 -0.67
CA ALA A 75 -13.57 4.62 -1.33
C ALA A 75 -14.11 5.18 -2.66
N ARG A 76 -14.82 4.36 -3.43
CA ARG A 76 -15.46 4.79 -4.69
C ARG A 76 -16.74 5.62 -4.52
N GLY A 77 -17.26 5.76 -3.30
CA GLY A 77 -18.49 6.52 -3.05
C GLY A 77 -19.79 5.75 -3.29
N CYS A 78 -19.75 4.43 -3.47
CA CYS A 78 -20.90 3.62 -3.90
C CYS A 78 -21.26 2.47 -2.95
N CYS A 79 -20.86 2.53 -1.67
CA CYS A 79 -21.22 1.50 -0.71
C CYS A 79 -22.71 1.57 -0.33
N TYR A 80 -23.42 0.50 -0.65
CA TYR A 80 -24.83 0.31 -0.33
C TYR A 80 -25.10 -0.30 1.06
N LYS A 81 -24.05 -0.72 1.79
CA LYS A 81 -24.21 -1.39 3.10
C LYS A 81 -24.17 -0.43 4.29
N GLY A 82 -23.55 0.75 4.14
CA GLY A 82 -23.37 1.73 5.22
C GLY A 82 -22.91 1.09 6.54
N LYS A 83 -23.61 1.38 7.64
CA LYS A 83 -23.39 0.79 8.97
C LYS A 83 -23.31 -0.75 8.98
N LYS A 84 -24.04 -1.43 8.09
CA LYS A 84 -24.07 -2.91 8.03
C LYS A 84 -22.89 -3.51 7.25
N CYS A 85 -21.98 -2.69 6.73
CA CYS A 85 -20.84 -3.16 5.95
C CYS A 85 -19.88 -4.03 6.79
N SER A 86 -19.39 -5.12 6.20
CA SER A 86 -18.40 -6.02 6.82
C SER A 86 -16.96 -5.46 6.76
N TYR A 87 -16.76 -4.36 6.04
CA TYR A 87 -15.48 -3.71 5.82
C TYR A 87 -15.45 -2.32 6.49
N LEU A 88 -14.26 -1.77 6.72
CA LEU A 88 -14.09 -0.49 7.40
C LEU A 88 -14.47 0.70 6.51
N HIS A 89 -15.15 1.70 7.08
CA HIS A 89 -15.48 2.98 6.43
C HIS A 89 -14.72 4.13 7.11
N ARG A 90 -13.40 4.11 6.96
CA ARG A 90 -12.48 5.15 7.46
C ARG A 90 -11.24 5.20 6.56
N LEU A 91 -10.42 6.24 6.75
CA LEU A 91 -9.11 6.29 6.13
C LEU A 91 -8.15 5.26 6.74
N PRO A 92 -7.18 4.74 5.97
CA PRO A 92 -6.18 3.81 6.46
C PRO A 92 -5.31 4.45 7.55
N SER A 93 -5.10 3.71 8.63
CA SER A 93 -4.18 4.08 9.72
C SER A 93 -3.01 3.12 9.79
N GLU A 94 -1.87 3.55 10.35
CA GLU A 94 -0.65 2.71 10.42
C GLU A 94 -0.85 1.34 11.07
N SER A 95 -1.85 1.20 11.96
CA SER A 95 -2.18 -0.06 12.63
C SER A 95 -2.95 -1.05 11.77
N ASP A 96 -3.56 -0.61 10.68
CA ASP A 96 -4.39 -1.47 9.81
C ASP A 96 -3.52 -2.37 8.90
N PHE A 97 -2.19 -2.14 8.86
CA PHE A 97 -1.25 -2.85 7.98
C PHE A 97 -0.62 -4.06 8.68
N GLY A 98 -1.29 -5.21 8.57
CA GLY A 98 -0.74 -6.49 9.02
C GLY A 98 0.06 -7.24 7.96
N ILE A 99 -0.33 -7.13 6.67
CA ILE A 99 0.14 -8.02 5.61
C ILE A 99 0.72 -7.21 4.44
N PRO A 100 2.02 -7.32 4.11
CA PRO A 100 2.64 -6.54 3.04
C PRO A 100 2.23 -6.98 1.62
N THR A 101 1.69 -8.20 1.48
CA THR A 101 1.23 -8.76 0.20
C THR A 101 -0.13 -8.24 -0.23
N GLN A 102 -0.84 -7.50 0.62
CA GLN A 102 -2.18 -7.00 0.34
C GLN A 102 -2.22 -5.47 0.31
N ASP A 103 -3.17 -4.93 -0.44
CA ASP A 103 -3.54 -3.51 -0.38
C ASP A 103 -4.46 -3.22 0.81
N CYS A 104 -4.73 -1.94 1.07
CA CYS A 104 -5.62 -1.51 2.16
C CYS A 104 -7.07 -2.00 2.02
N PHE A 105 -7.45 -2.54 0.86
CA PHE A 105 -8.75 -3.13 0.57
C PHE A 105 -8.77 -4.67 0.71
N GLY A 106 -7.63 -5.28 1.06
CA GLY A 106 -7.48 -6.72 1.21
C GLY A 106 -7.34 -7.48 -0.10
N ARG A 107 -6.98 -6.80 -1.21
CA ARG A 107 -6.65 -7.44 -2.49
C ARG A 107 -5.16 -7.77 -2.52
N ASP A 108 -4.81 -8.94 -3.07
CA ASP A 108 -3.40 -9.33 -3.21
C ASP A 108 -2.70 -8.49 -4.28
N LYS A 109 -1.49 -8.01 -3.95
CA LYS A 109 -0.60 -7.30 -4.89
C LYS A 109 -0.01 -8.28 -5.90
N THR A 110 0.23 -7.82 -7.12
CA THR A 110 0.92 -8.62 -8.14
C THR A 110 2.43 -8.56 -7.97
N ALA A 111 3.16 -9.50 -8.58
CA ALA A 111 4.63 -9.46 -8.59
C ALA A 111 5.13 -8.19 -9.26
N ASP A 112 4.61 -7.89 -10.45
CA ASP A 112 4.94 -6.71 -11.25
C ASP A 112 3.73 -5.80 -11.45
N TYR A 113 4.01 -4.55 -11.85
CA TYR A 113 2.98 -3.63 -12.30
C TYR A 113 2.42 -4.06 -13.65
N LYS A 114 1.17 -3.66 -13.93
CA LYS A 114 0.61 -3.73 -15.28
C LYS A 114 1.27 -2.70 -16.18
N ASP A 115 1.32 -2.97 -17.49
CA ASP A 115 1.87 -2.05 -18.50
C ASP A 115 1.25 -0.65 -18.46
N ASP A 116 -0.04 -0.57 -18.10
CA ASP A 116 -0.79 0.68 -18.01
C ASP A 116 -0.73 1.32 -16.61
N MET A 117 0.09 0.78 -15.71
CA MET A 117 0.26 1.17 -14.30
C MET A 117 -1.05 1.25 -13.51
N SER A 118 -2.07 0.52 -13.96
CA SER A 118 -3.35 0.37 -13.25
C SER A 118 -3.29 -0.75 -12.20
N GLY A 119 -4.42 -0.98 -11.52
CA GLY A 119 -4.57 -2.08 -10.57
C GLY A 119 -4.05 -1.80 -9.16
N VAL A 120 -3.69 -2.86 -8.45
CA VAL A 120 -3.36 -2.88 -7.01
C VAL A 120 -1.93 -2.42 -6.70
N GLY A 121 -1.04 -2.50 -7.69
CA GLY A 121 0.39 -2.24 -7.52
C GLY A 121 1.22 -3.52 -7.35
N SER A 122 2.52 -3.36 -7.14
CA SER A 122 3.48 -4.46 -7.07
C SER A 122 3.92 -4.76 -5.64
N LEU A 123 4.23 -6.03 -5.36
CA LEU A 123 4.87 -6.47 -4.12
C LEU A 123 6.36 -6.07 -4.05
N SER A 124 7.05 -6.02 -5.19
CA SER A 124 8.50 -5.80 -5.23
C SER A 124 8.90 -4.38 -4.81
N ARG A 125 8.03 -3.41 -5.09
CA ARG A 125 8.29 -2.00 -4.83
C ARG A 125 7.10 -1.31 -4.15
N THR A 126 7.37 -0.72 -3.00
CA THR A 126 6.43 0.19 -2.33
C THR A 126 6.33 1.50 -3.10
N ASN A 127 5.12 1.85 -3.53
CA ASN A 127 4.85 3.08 -4.25
C ASN A 127 3.88 3.95 -3.47
N ARG A 128 4.24 5.23 -3.29
CA ARG A 128 3.44 6.23 -2.59
C ARG A 128 3.01 7.36 -3.51
N THR A 129 3.42 7.31 -4.78
CA THR A 129 3.24 8.38 -5.74
C THR A 129 2.23 7.95 -6.79
N LEU A 130 1.23 8.80 -6.97
CA LEU A 130 0.19 8.63 -7.99
C LEU A 130 0.47 9.56 -9.15
N TYR A 131 0.30 9.03 -10.36
CA TYR A 131 0.24 9.81 -11.59
C TYR A 131 -1.22 10.14 -11.88
N VAL A 132 -1.54 11.43 -11.90
CA VAL A 132 -2.86 11.96 -12.19
C VAL A 132 -2.81 12.64 -13.54
N SER A 133 -3.64 12.21 -14.48
CA SER A 133 -3.73 12.78 -15.83
C SER A 133 -5.16 13.23 -16.14
N GLY A 134 -5.30 14.13 -17.10
CA GLY A 134 -6.60 14.69 -17.48
C GLY A 134 -7.00 15.88 -16.63
N ILE A 135 -6.00 16.64 -16.14
CA ILE A 135 -6.20 17.84 -15.34
C ILE A 135 -6.22 19.04 -16.29
N HIS A 136 -7.20 19.93 -16.13
CA HIS A 136 -7.23 21.23 -16.77
C HIS A 136 -6.25 22.17 -16.06
N VAL A 137 -5.25 22.58 -16.81
CA VAL A 137 -4.15 23.38 -16.28
C VAL A 137 -4.58 24.83 -16.14
N SER A 138 -4.56 25.30 -14.90
CA SER A 138 -4.80 26.68 -14.46
C SER A 138 -3.77 27.06 -13.40
N ASP A 139 -3.58 28.35 -13.14
CA ASP A 139 -2.61 28.83 -12.17
C ASP A 139 -2.87 28.31 -10.74
N ASP A 140 -4.13 28.01 -10.41
CA ASP A 140 -4.55 27.50 -9.10
C ASP A 140 -4.51 25.97 -8.98
N THR A 141 -3.99 25.25 -9.97
CA THR A 141 -4.05 23.77 -10.05
C THR A 141 -3.43 23.08 -8.83
N ASP A 142 -2.32 23.61 -8.32
CA ASP A 142 -1.64 23.05 -7.14
C ASP A 142 -2.53 23.13 -5.88
N SER A 143 -3.23 24.25 -5.70
CA SER A 143 -4.16 24.45 -4.59
C SER A 143 -5.37 23.53 -4.67
N ILE A 144 -5.90 23.32 -5.88
CA ILE A 144 -7.04 22.45 -6.16
C ILE A 144 -6.67 20.99 -5.88
N LEU A 145 -5.52 20.54 -6.39
CA LEU A 145 -5.01 19.19 -6.13
C LEU A 145 -4.77 18.98 -4.63
N THR A 146 -4.13 19.93 -3.96
CA THR A 146 -3.91 19.86 -2.51
C THR A 146 -5.23 19.74 -1.77
N ARG A 147 -6.23 20.56 -2.09
CA ARG A 147 -7.54 20.53 -1.43
C ARG A 147 -8.25 19.18 -1.59
N HIS A 148 -8.28 18.64 -2.80
CA HIS A 148 -9.01 17.39 -3.08
C HIS A 148 -8.27 16.14 -2.59
N PHE A 149 -6.94 16.07 -2.76
CA PHE A 149 -6.17 14.89 -2.36
C PHE A 149 -5.86 14.84 -0.86
N SER A 150 -5.80 16.00 -0.17
CA SER A 150 -5.54 16.04 1.28
C SER A 150 -6.66 15.45 2.11
N GLU A 151 -7.87 15.30 1.56
CA GLU A 151 -8.98 14.62 2.23
C GLU A 151 -8.71 13.13 2.47
N PHE A 152 -7.81 12.52 1.68
CA PHE A 152 -7.56 11.07 1.71
C PHE A 152 -6.32 10.66 2.50
N GLY A 153 -5.42 11.60 2.80
CA GLY A 153 -4.19 11.31 3.53
C GLY A 153 -3.21 12.48 3.53
N ALA A 154 -2.12 12.30 4.28
CA ALA A 154 -1.07 13.31 4.35
C ALA A 154 -0.23 13.32 3.05
N ILE A 155 -0.24 14.46 2.36
CA ILE A 155 0.55 14.68 1.15
C ILE A 155 1.98 15.06 1.52
N ASP A 156 2.95 14.41 0.87
CA ASP A 156 4.39 14.64 1.02
C ASP A 156 4.88 15.66 -0.01
N LYS A 157 4.52 15.46 -1.28
CA LYS A 157 4.93 16.31 -2.41
C LYS A 157 3.92 16.29 -3.54
N ILE A 158 3.66 17.45 -4.13
CA ILE A 158 2.92 17.59 -5.40
C ILE A 158 3.86 18.17 -6.45
N LYS A 159 3.83 17.62 -7.65
CA LYS A 159 4.57 18.12 -8.82
C LYS A 159 3.64 18.18 -10.01
N VAL A 160 3.27 19.38 -10.42
CA VAL A 160 2.37 19.62 -11.57
C VAL A 160 3.20 19.78 -12.85
N LEU A 161 2.82 19.06 -13.90
CA LEU A 161 3.36 19.16 -15.25
C LEU A 161 2.38 19.90 -16.15
N HIS A 162 2.46 21.24 -16.14
CA HIS A 162 1.59 22.14 -16.90
C HIS A 162 1.54 21.81 -18.41
N GLY A 163 2.66 21.39 -19.02
CA GLY A 163 2.69 21.07 -20.45
C GLY A 163 1.94 19.78 -20.84
N LYS A 164 1.61 18.90 -19.88
CA LYS A 164 0.94 17.61 -20.15
C LYS A 164 -0.45 17.50 -19.53
N GLY A 165 -0.90 18.48 -18.73
CA GLY A 165 -2.14 18.34 -17.97
C GLY A 165 -2.12 17.18 -16.98
N SER A 166 -0.96 16.97 -16.36
CA SER A 166 -0.73 15.86 -15.43
C SER A 166 -0.04 16.33 -14.16
N ALA A 167 -0.19 15.58 -13.08
CA ALA A 167 0.47 15.83 -11.81
C ALA A 167 0.95 14.53 -11.18
N PHE A 168 1.98 14.63 -10.35
CA PHE A 168 2.42 13.59 -9.45
C PHE A 168 2.09 13.97 -8.01
N VAL A 169 1.37 13.10 -7.32
CA VAL A 169 0.97 13.30 -5.92
C VAL A 169 1.60 12.18 -5.08
N SER A 170 2.56 12.55 -4.23
CA SER A 170 3.22 11.63 -3.29
C SER A 170 2.56 11.72 -1.92
N PHE A 171 2.16 10.59 -1.36
CA PHE A 171 1.63 10.47 0.00
C PHE A 171 2.68 10.03 1.01
N ARG A 172 2.39 10.25 2.29
CA ARG A 172 3.23 9.78 3.39
C ARG A 172 3.20 8.25 3.54
N SER A 173 2.00 7.66 3.43
CA SER A 173 1.78 6.21 3.48
C SER A 173 1.41 5.65 2.11
N GLU A 174 1.85 4.42 1.83
CA GLU A 174 1.43 3.68 0.63
C GLU A 174 -0.08 3.47 0.63
N ALA A 175 -0.68 3.22 1.79
CA ALA A 175 -2.09 2.92 1.87
C ALA A 175 -3.00 4.12 1.61
N GLU A 176 -2.57 5.30 2.04
CA GLU A 176 -3.25 6.56 1.68
C GLU A 176 -3.24 6.73 0.17
N ALA A 177 -2.12 6.41 -0.50
CA ALA A 177 -2.04 6.42 -1.96
C ALA A 177 -2.96 5.37 -2.61
N GLN A 178 -3.00 4.14 -2.09
CA GLN A 178 -3.92 3.10 -2.57
C GLN A 178 -5.38 3.53 -2.43
N PHE A 179 -5.74 4.13 -1.30
CA PHE A 179 -7.08 4.63 -1.04
C PHE A 179 -7.43 5.79 -1.99
N ALA A 180 -6.55 6.80 -2.06
CA ALA A 180 -6.73 7.98 -2.89
C ALA A 180 -6.83 7.62 -4.39
N LYS A 181 -6.07 6.63 -4.85
CA LYS A 181 -6.14 6.12 -6.22
C LYS A 181 -7.56 5.66 -6.58
N GLU A 182 -8.15 4.79 -5.79
CA GLU A 182 -9.50 4.26 -6.08
C GLU A 182 -10.61 5.32 -5.84
N ALA A 183 -10.37 6.29 -4.95
CA ALA A 183 -11.34 7.35 -4.66
C ALA A 183 -11.38 8.45 -5.74
N MET A 184 -10.24 8.74 -6.37
CA MET A 184 -10.10 9.84 -7.34
C MET A 184 -10.08 9.39 -8.80
N ASP A 185 -9.96 8.09 -9.09
CA ASP A 185 -10.05 7.59 -10.46
C ASP A 185 -11.44 7.84 -11.06
N ALA A 186 -11.47 8.30 -12.31
CA ALA A 186 -12.67 8.70 -13.04
C ALA A 186 -13.49 9.83 -12.35
N GLN A 187 -12.89 10.61 -11.45
CA GLN A 187 -13.53 11.79 -10.85
C GLN A 187 -13.24 13.06 -11.63
N SER A 188 -13.96 14.13 -11.31
CA SER A 188 -13.58 15.49 -11.70
C SER A 188 -13.06 16.26 -10.49
N LEU A 189 -12.18 17.23 -10.73
CA LEU A 189 -11.87 18.28 -9.75
C LEU A 189 -12.99 19.32 -9.76
N ASP A 190 -12.67 20.58 -10.05
CA ASP A 190 -13.63 21.69 -10.07
C ASP A 190 -14.29 21.89 -11.43
N GLY A 191 -13.69 21.33 -12.49
CA GLY A 191 -14.20 21.40 -13.86
C GLY A 191 -15.02 20.18 -14.30
N SER A 192 -15.20 20.05 -15.61
CA SER A 192 -15.86 18.92 -16.28
C SER A 192 -14.90 17.82 -16.73
N GLU A 193 -13.62 17.93 -16.38
CA GLU A 193 -12.60 16.95 -16.72
C GLU A 193 -12.82 15.60 -16.02
N VAL A 194 -12.27 14.55 -16.62
CA VAL A 194 -12.27 13.22 -16.01
C VAL A 194 -10.82 12.79 -15.81
N LEU A 195 -10.46 12.68 -14.53
CA LEU A 195 -9.14 12.27 -14.11
C LEU A 195 -8.94 10.77 -14.37
N SER A 196 -7.72 10.42 -14.74
CA SER A 196 -7.23 9.05 -14.70
C SER A 196 -6.10 8.97 -13.68
N VAL A 197 -6.22 8.10 -12.69
CA VAL A 197 -5.25 7.95 -11.60
C VAL A 197 -4.55 6.61 -11.69
N ARG A 198 -3.23 6.64 -11.87
CA ARG A 198 -2.37 5.46 -12.03
C ARG A 198 -1.22 5.48 -11.04
N TRP A 199 -0.55 4.34 -10.88
CA TRP A 199 0.72 4.29 -10.18
C TRP A 199 1.78 5.08 -10.94
N ALA A 200 2.58 5.88 -10.23
CA ALA A 200 3.65 6.62 -10.87
C ALA A 200 4.84 5.71 -11.19
N ASN A 201 5.44 5.92 -12.36
CA ASN A 201 6.76 5.39 -12.69
C ASN A 201 7.86 6.12 -11.90
N GLU A 202 9.08 5.60 -11.98
CA GLU A 202 10.25 6.31 -11.44
C GLU A 202 10.46 7.63 -12.17
N ASP A 203 10.82 8.67 -11.42
CA ASP A 203 11.20 9.94 -12.04
C ASP A 203 12.48 9.68 -12.87
N PRO A 204 12.53 10.11 -14.15
CA PRO A 204 13.72 9.92 -14.99
C PRO A 204 14.91 10.77 -14.54
N ASN A 205 14.72 11.78 -13.66
CA ASN A 205 15.81 12.61 -13.18
C ASN A 205 16.67 11.85 -12.15
N PRO A 206 17.99 11.67 -12.38
CA PRO A 206 18.87 10.93 -11.46
C PRO A 206 18.90 11.53 -10.04
N ASN A 207 18.84 12.87 -9.91
CA ASN A 207 18.83 13.52 -8.60
C ASN A 207 17.55 13.19 -7.81
N ALA A 208 16.40 13.04 -8.50
CA ALA A 208 15.15 12.68 -7.87
C ALA A 208 15.13 11.19 -7.46
N GLN A 209 15.79 10.33 -8.23
CA GLN A 209 15.97 8.91 -7.91
C GLN A 209 16.84 8.73 -6.66
N GLU A 210 17.97 9.45 -6.60
CA GLU A 210 18.86 9.43 -5.44
C GLU A 210 18.15 9.93 -4.18
N GLU A 211 17.38 11.02 -4.27
CA GLU A 211 16.59 11.51 -3.14
C GLU A 211 15.56 10.48 -2.67
N THR A 212 14.83 9.88 -3.60
CA THR A 212 13.82 8.85 -3.29
C THR A 212 14.47 7.64 -2.62
N LYS A 213 15.64 7.23 -3.10
CA LYS A 213 16.43 6.14 -2.54
C LYS A 213 16.92 6.48 -1.13
N ARG A 214 17.46 7.68 -0.91
CA ARG A 214 17.91 8.17 0.40
C ARG A 214 16.78 8.17 1.42
N VAL A 215 15.60 8.69 1.05
CA VAL A 215 14.41 8.69 1.93
C VAL A 215 13.95 7.26 2.23
N ALA A 216 14.00 6.35 1.24
CA ALA A 216 13.65 4.95 1.45
C ALA A 216 14.64 4.24 2.40
N GLU A 217 15.94 4.50 2.25
CA GLU A 217 17.00 3.98 3.12
C GLU A 217 16.87 4.51 4.55
N GLU A 218 16.60 5.81 4.73
CA GLU A 218 16.36 6.41 6.05
C GLU A 218 15.17 5.76 6.75
N ARG A 219 14.06 5.58 6.04
CA ARG A 219 12.86 4.92 6.57
C ARG A 219 13.13 3.46 6.93
N ALA A 220 13.91 2.75 6.12
CA ALA A 220 14.33 1.38 6.42
C ALA A 220 15.21 1.33 7.68
N MET A 221 16.16 2.26 7.84
CA MET A 221 17.00 2.37 9.04
C MET A 221 16.17 2.68 10.29
N GLU A 222 15.19 3.58 10.20
CA GLU A 222 14.28 3.88 11.32
C GLU A 222 13.47 2.65 11.73
N ALA A 223 12.95 1.89 10.76
CA ALA A 223 12.23 0.64 11.02
C ALA A 223 13.14 -0.38 11.72
N VAL A 224 14.39 -0.56 11.26
CA VAL A 224 15.38 -1.43 11.91
C VAL A 224 15.67 -0.97 13.34
N LYS A 225 15.86 0.34 13.57
CA LYS A 225 16.09 0.91 14.90
C LYS A 225 14.92 0.62 15.85
N ARG A 226 13.67 0.75 15.36
CA ARG A 226 12.45 0.43 16.13
C ARG A 226 12.40 -1.06 16.49
N LEU A 227 12.75 -1.95 15.57
CA LEU A 227 12.80 -3.40 15.83
C LEU A 227 13.87 -3.78 16.84
N LEU A 228 15.07 -3.21 16.73
CA LEU A 228 16.16 -3.44 17.69
C LEU A 228 15.79 -2.95 19.10
N LYS A 229 15.11 -1.80 19.22
CA LYS A 229 14.61 -1.30 20.50
C LYS A 229 13.58 -2.26 21.12
N LYS A 230 12.63 -2.77 20.32
CA LYS A 230 11.65 -3.77 20.78
C LYS A 230 12.32 -5.06 21.28
N GLN A 231 13.34 -5.55 20.58
CA GLN A 231 14.09 -6.73 21.01
C GLN A 231 14.86 -6.52 22.33
N LYS A 232 15.45 -5.34 22.53
CA LYS A 232 16.13 -5.01 23.80
C LYS A 232 15.16 -5.04 24.98
N VAL A 233 13.96 -4.45 24.82
CA VAL A 233 12.92 -4.43 25.87
C VAL A 233 12.42 -5.83 26.22
N GLN A 234 12.21 -6.70 25.21
CA GLN A 234 11.81 -8.09 25.44
C GLN A 234 12.87 -8.95 26.15
N LYS A 235 14.16 -8.59 26.01
CA LYS A 235 15.25 -9.28 26.71
C LYS A 235 15.47 -8.77 28.15
N SER A 236 14.96 -7.58 28.49
CA SER A 236 15.10 -6.99 29.83
C SER A 236 13.90 -7.24 30.75
N SER A 237 12.80 -7.84 30.28
CA SER A 237 11.72 -8.30 31.16
C SER A 237 12.17 -9.49 32.01
N PRO A 238 12.01 -9.46 33.35
CA PRO A 238 12.52 -10.48 34.25
C PRO A 238 11.83 -11.83 34.02
N LYS A 239 12.60 -12.92 34.06
CA LYS A 239 12.09 -14.29 34.14
C LYS A 239 11.14 -14.37 35.35
N ILE A 240 9.86 -14.63 35.11
CA ILE A 240 8.94 -15.08 36.16
C ILE A 240 9.47 -16.45 36.61
N GLU A 241 9.85 -16.56 37.88
CA GLU A 241 10.27 -17.81 38.51
C GLU A 241 9.09 -18.80 38.52
N GLU A 242 9.23 -19.90 37.79
CA GLU A 242 8.34 -21.06 37.92
C GLU A 242 8.55 -21.69 39.30
N LYS A 243 7.56 -21.58 40.19
CA LYS A 243 7.51 -22.38 41.42
C LYS A 243 7.20 -23.85 41.05
N PRO A 244 7.89 -24.84 41.62
CA PRO A 244 7.66 -26.24 41.30
C PRO A 244 6.31 -26.70 41.86
N MET A 245 5.46 -27.22 40.98
CA MET A 245 4.18 -27.81 41.34
C MET A 245 4.43 -29.21 41.92
N LYS A 246 4.04 -29.42 43.19
CA LYS A 246 4.10 -30.72 43.86
C LYS A 246 3.24 -31.75 43.13
N SER A 247 3.80 -32.94 42.95
CA SER A 247 3.15 -34.15 42.47
C SER A 247 2.18 -34.71 43.52
N GLU A 248 0.93 -34.95 43.12
CA GLU A 248 0.09 -35.96 43.75
C GLU A 248 -0.49 -36.89 42.70
N SER A 249 -0.23 -38.17 42.93
CA SER A 249 -0.59 -39.33 42.13
C SER A 249 -2.07 -39.68 42.33
N LYS A 250 -2.83 -39.85 41.24
CA LYS A 250 -3.99 -40.76 41.24
C LYS A 250 -4.01 -41.59 39.97
N LYS A 251 -4.00 -42.91 40.19
CA LYS A 251 -4.19 -43.99 39.22
C LYS A 251 -5.52 -43.79 38.46
N ASN A 252 -5.55 -44.21 37.19
CA ASN A 252 -6.41 -45.32 36.77
C ASN A 252 -6.10 -45.76 35.33
N ASP A 253 -6.02 -47.08 35.19
CA ASP A 253 -5.82 -47.86 33.98
C ASP A 253 -6.90 -47.63 32.91
N ALA A 254 -6.49 -47.59 31.64
CA ALA A 254 -7.14 -48.33 30.56
C ALA A 254 -6.26 -48.38 29.30
N LYS A 255 -6.03 -49.62 28.88
CA LYS A 255 -5.21 -50.11 27.79
C LYS A 255 -5.78 -49.74 26.41
N ARG A 256 -4.95 -49.20 25.52
CA ARG A 256 -5.01 -49.51 24.07
C ARG A 256 -3.66 -49.28 23.39
N GLN A 257 -3.07 -50.38 22.95
CA GLN A 257 -1.96 -50.43 22.01
C GLN A 257 -2.42 -49.91 20.64
N ILE A 258 -1.55 -49.23 19.89
CA ILE A 258 -1.33 -49.40 18.44
C ILE A 258 0.02 -48.75 18.07
N THR A 259 0.98 -49.64 17.79
CA THR A 259 2.10 -49.63 16.85
C THR A 259 2.79 -48.33 16.41
N THR A 260 4.11 -48.36 16.60
CA THR A 260 5.18 -47.58 15.95
C THR A 260 5.13 -47.61 14.43
N SER A 261 5.38 -46.46 13.79
CA SER A 261 6.22 -46.40 12.58
C SER A 261 6.90 -45.03 12.51
N GLU A 262 8.21 -45.09 12.36
CA GLU A 262 9.11 -43.97 12.15
C GLU A 262 9.01 -43.49 10.70
N THR A 263 9.14 -42.19 10.47
CA THR A 263 9.79 -41.65 9.27
C THR A 263 10.24 -40.22 9.54
N GLU A 264 11.52 -39.99 9.25
CA GLU A 264 12.21 -38.72 9.40
C GLU A 264 11.81 -37.70 8.33
N GLU A 265 11.94 -36.40 8.66
CA GLU A 265 12.73 -35.40 7.93
C GLU A 265 12.20 -33.96 8.13
N GLY A 266 13.12 -33.02 8.40
CA GLY A 266 13.06 -31.68 7.80
C GLY A 266 12.62 -30.48 8.66
N LYS A 267 13.31 -30.16 9.76
CA LYS A 267 13.31 -28.78 10.33
C LYS A 267 14.57 -28.00 9.93
N SER A 268 14.56 -27.37 8.76
CA SER A 268 15.56 -26.38 8.35
C SER A 268 14.98 -24.96 8.45
N GLY A 269 14.96 -24.43 9.68
CA GLY A 269 14.75 -23.00 9.90
C GLY A 269 15.91 -22.20 9.31
N LEU A 270 15.61 -21.24 8.43
CA LEU A 270 16.52 -20.44 7.60
C LEU A 270 17.60 -19.64 8.37
N LEU A 271 17.57 -19.63 9.70
CA LEU A 271 18.46 -18.85 10.58
C LEU A 271 18.96 -19.71 11.74
N GLY A 272 19.65 -20.79 11.42
CA GLY A 272 20.39 -21.57 12.41
C GLY A 272 21.47 -20.75 13.12
N ALA A 273 21.73 -21.07 14.39
CA ALA A 273 22.66 -20.36 15.27
C ALA A 273 24.05 -20.14 14.67
N GLY A 274 24.54 -21.09 13.85
CA GLY A 274 25.83 -20.97 13.17
C GLY A 274 25.92 -19.82 12.15
N ARG A 275 24.82 -19.44 11.51
CA ARG A 275 24.77 -18.35 10.52
C ARG A 275 24.81 -16.96 11.20
N LEU A 276 24.24 -16.87 12.40
CA LEU A 276 24.30 -15.70 13.28
C LEU A 276 25.71 -15.48 13.86
N GLU A 277 26.43 -16.57 14.15
CA GLU A 277 27.84 -16.53 14.57
C GLU A 277 28.75 -15.94 13.47
N ALA A 278 28.51 -16.31 12.21
CA ALA A 278 29.29 -15.83 11.07
C ALA A 278 29.09 -14.33 10.80
N LEU A 279 27.86 -13.81 10.92
CA LEU A 279 27.57 -12.38 10.78
C LEU A 279 28.22 -11.53 11.88
N ARG A 280 28.29 -12.05 13.11
CA ARG A 280 29.01 -11.37 14.22
C ARG A 280 30.50 -11.28 13.99
N LYS A 281 31.11 -12.27 13.32
CA LYS A 281 32.55 -12.24 12.99
C LYS A 281 32.87 -11.23 11.90
N LEU A 282 31.95 -11.01 10.96
CA LEU A 282 32.09 -9.97 9.92
C LEU A 282 32.02 -8.55 10.52
N GLN A 283 31.22 -8.35 11.57
CA GLN A 283 31.10 -7.06 12.25
C GLN A 283 32.34 -6.65 13.07
N LYS A 284 33.26 -7.59 13.36
CA LYS A 284 34.48 -7.32 14.15
C LYS A 284 35.71 -6.95 13.33
N LYS A 285 35.65 -7.02 12.00
CA LYS A 285 36.70 -6.45 11.14
C LYS A 285 36.37 -5.00 10.82
N GLN A 286 36.86 -4.07 11.63
CA GLN A 286 37.04 -2.69 11.18
C GLN A 286 38.15 -2.65 10.13
N PRO A 287 38.08 -1.73 9.13
CA PRO A 287 39.13 -1.58 8.13
C PRO A 287 40.38 -1.00 8.81
N THR A 288 41.46 -1.78 8.82
CA THR A 288 42.80 -1.28 9.12
C THR A 288 43.30 -0.47 7.93
N GLU A 289 43.73 0.75 8.22
CA GLU A 289 44.43 1.68 7.34
C GLU A 289 45.57 1.00 6.55
N LEU A 290 45.74 1.38 5.27
CA LEU A 290 46.97 1.42 4.47
C LEU A 290 46.51 1.85 3.03
N ALA A 291 47.08 2.80 2.30
CA ALA A 291 48.33 3.51 2.42
C ALA A 291 48.24 4.85 1.65
N THR A 292 48.92 5.86 2.18
CA THR A 292 49.34 7.09 1.50
C THR A 292 50.04 6.78 0.17
N ARG A 293 49.54 7.34 -0.93
CA ARG A 293 50.27 7.44 -2.20
C ARG A 293 51.04 8.77 -2.21
N PRO A 294 52.33 8.80 -2.55
CA PRO A 294 53.04 10.07 -2.71
C PRO A 294 52.59 10.76 -4.01
N LEU A 295 52.44 12.08 -3.90
CA LEU A 295 52.29 13.02 -4.99
C LEU A 295 53.58 13.00 -5.81
N LEU A 296 53.52 12.79 -7.13
CA LEU A 296 54.66 13.06 -8.02
C LEU A 296 54.39 14.35 -8.79
N ASP A 297 55.32 15.29 -8.59
CA ASP A 297 55.48 16.54 -9.32
C ASP A 297 55.67 16.31 -10.82
N GLY A 298 55.24 17.29 -11.61
CA GLY A 298 55.24 17.23 -13.07
C GLY A 298 56.61 17.42 -13.72
N TYR A 299 56.63 17.27 -15.05
CA TYR A 299 57.59 17.93 -15.93
C TYR A 299 56.98 18.20 -17.31
N SER A 300 57.41 19.34 -17.84
CA SER A 300 57.04 20.00 -19.09
C SER A 300 57.73 19.39 -20.33
N SER A 301 57.21 19.75 -21.50
CA SER A 301 57.87 19.95 -22.81
C SER A 301 58.70 18.82 -23.43
N ASP A 302 58.20 18.29 -24.57
CA ASP A 302 58.70 18.59 -25.93
C ASP A 302 57.64 18.21 -26.97
#